data_AF-A0AA43I844-F1
#
_entry.id   AF-A0AA43I844-F1
#
_cell.length_a   1.000
_cell.length_b   1.000
_cell.length_c   1.000
_cell.angle_alpha   90.00
_cell.angle_beta   90.00
_cell.angle_gamma   90.00
#
_symmetry.space_group_name_H-M   'P 1'
#
loop_
_entity.id
_entity.type
_entity.pdbx_description
1 polymer ?
#
loop_
_entity_poly.entity_id
_entity_poly.type
_entity_poly.pdbx_seq_one_letter_code
_entity_poly.pdbx_strand_id
1 'polypeptide(L)'
;MEKFTIHQGQSVPLMNDNIDTDQIIPKSYLKGISKTGFGEFLFDDWRYQADRLLNMDFRLNEPAYQGATILISGDNFGSGSSREHAAWALLDYGFKAVIAGSYSDIFYMNATKNGLLPIVLPLAERQKLAALPADNQVVIDLPNQVVQANGESYSFEIDVTWKEKLVNGLDDIGITMTYEEQITAYEKKIPAYWQS
;
A
#
# COMPACT_ATOMS: atom_id res chain seq x y z
N MET A 1 -3.49 -9.36 8.68
CA MET A 1 -3.13 -8.06 8.06
C MET A 1 -2.89 -7.05 9.18
N GLU A 2 -1.98 -6.08 9.04
CA GLU A 2 -1.81 -5.05 10.07
C GLU A 2 -3.02 -4.11 10.10
N LYS A 3 -3.45 -3.70 11.29
CA LYS A 3 -4.58 -2.78 11.46
C LYS A 3 -4.20 -1.37 10.97
N PHE A 4 -4.98 -0.81 10.05
CA PHE A 4 -4.82 0.56 9.58
C PHE A 4 -6.02 1.40 10.04
N THR A 5 -5.79 2.40 10.90
CA THR A 5 -6.87 3.32 11.34
C THR A 5 -6.49 4.76 11.02
N ILE A 6 -5.67 5.37 11.86
CA ILE A 6 -5.06 6.67 11.61
C ILE A 6 -3.56 6.44 11.47
N HIS A 7 -3.01 6.86 10.34
CA HIS A 7 -1.56 6.86 10.10
C HIS A 7 -1.08 8.29 9.92
N GLN A 8 -0.14 8.72 10.74
CA GLN A 8 0.56 9.99 10.57
C GLN A 8 1.99 9.68 10.15
N GLY A 9 2.43 10.28 9.04
CA GLY A 9 3.78 10.06 8.56
C GLY A 9 4.26 11.10 7.57
N GLN A 10 5.55 11.07 7.34
CA GLN A 10 6.21 11.85 6.30
C GLN A 10 5.85 11.29 4.91
N SER A 11 5.57 12.20 3.98
CA SER A 11 5.34 11.86 2.57
C SER A 11 6.56 12.12 1.70
N VAL A 12 6.76 11.29 0.67
CA VAL A 12 7.75 11.49 -0.39
C VAL A 12 7.05 11.56 -1.75
N PRO A 13 7.31 12.60 -2.56
CA PRO A 13 6.69 12.71 -3.89
C PRO A 13 7.55 12.07 -4.98
N LEU A 14 6.94 11.20 -5.77
CA LEU A 14 7.45 10.58 -6.98
C LEU A 14 6.37 10.68 -8.07
N MET A 15 6.20 11.90 -8.60
CA MET A 15 5.08 12.32 -9.45
C MET A 15 5.15 11.80 -10.90
N ASN A 16 5.82 10.67 -11.13
CA ASN A 16 5.85 10.02 -12.44
C ASN A 16 4.53 9.28 -12.68
N ASP A 17 4.01 9.40 -13.89
CA ASP A 17 2.89 8.58 -14.35
C ASP A 17 3.37 7.21 -14.84
N ASN A 18 2.47 6.24 -14.84
CA ASN A 18 2.68 4.89 -15.37
C ASN A 18 3.84 4.15 -14.71
N ILE A 19 4.07 4.37 -13.41
CA ILE A 19 5.03 3.56 -12.65
C ILE A 19 4.56 2.11 -12.69
N ASP A 20 5.29 1.24 -13.37
CA ASP A 20 4.92 -0.16 -13.57
C ASP A 20 5.50 -1.08 -12.48
N THR A 21 5.06 -2.34 -12.45
CA THR A 21 5.50 -3.29 -11.44
C THR A 21 6.96 -3.73 -11.59
N ASP A 22 7.60 -3.62 -12.77
CA ASP A 22 9.04 -3.88 -12.92
C ASP A 22 9.85 -2.70 -12.34
N GLN A 23 9.37 -1.47 -12.51
CA GLN A 23 9.98 -0.28 -11.91
C GLN A 23 9.86 -0.32 -10.39
N ILE A 24 8.72 -0.76 -9.84
CA ILE A 24 8.57 -0.94 -8.38
C ILE A 24 9.51 -2.02 -7.87
N ILE A 25 9.60 -3.18 -8.55
CA ILE A 25 10.55 -4.24 -8.20
C ILE A 25 10.94 -5.05 -9.45
N PRO A 26 12.23 -5.07 -9.82
CA PRO A 26 12.64 -5.80 -11.01
C PRO A 26 12.39 -7.31 -10.90
N LYS A 27 11.95 -7.91 -12.02
CA LYS A 27 11.67 -9.36 -12.10
C LYS A 27 12.83 -10.28 -11.69
N SER A 28 14.07 -9.80 -11.76
CA SER A 28 15.28 -10.54 -11.36
C SER A 28 15.24 -11.00 -9.90
N TYR A 29 14.55 -10.24 -9.03
CA TYR A 29 14.45 -10.50 -7.60
C TYR A 29 13.31 -11.44 -7.20
N LEU A 30 12.48 -11.87 -8.15
CA LEU A 30 11.25 -12.64 -7.88
C LEU A 30 11.46 -14.17 -7.80
N LYS A 31 12.71 -14.62 -7.62
CA LYS A 31 13.04 -16.06 -7.56
C LYS A 31 12.93 -16.66 -6.15
N GLY A 32 12.77 -15.81 -5.13
CA GLY A 32 12.63 -16.22 -3.74
C GLY A 32 11.18 -16.59 -3.37
N ILE A 33 11.03 -17.40 -2.32
CA ILE A 33 9.72 -17.78 -1.74
C ILE A 33 9.36 -16.98 -0.47
N SER A 34 10.29 -16.14 0.02
CA SER A 34 10.06 -15.28 1.17
C SER A 34 9.03 -14.21 0.83
N LYS A 35 8.24 -13.76 1.82
CA LYS A 35 7.37 -12.57 1.69
C LYS A 35 8.04 -11.27 2.19
N THR A 36 9.22 -11.40 2.80
CA THR A 36 9.98 -10.30 3.40
C THR A 36 11.38 -10.18 2.81
N GLY A 37 11.95 -8.98 2.88
CA GLY A 37 13.29 -8.66 2.37
C GLY A 37 13.27 -8.03 0.97
N PHE A 38 12.09 -7.66 0.46
CA PHE A 38 11.98 -7.01 -0.85
C PHE A 38 12.17 -5.49 -0.82
N GLY A 39 12.07 -4.87 0.36
CA GLY A 39 12.23 -3.42 0.52
C GLY A 39 13.59 -2.90 0.08
N GLU A 40 14.65 -3.70 0.17
CA GLU A 40 15.97 -3.30 -0.36
C GLU A 40 16.01 -3.23 -1.89
N PHE A 41 15.09 -3.89 -2.60
CA PHE A 41 15.00 -3.91 -4.07
C PHE A 41 13.87 -3.03 -4.60
N LEU A 42 13.12 -2.34 -3.73
CA LEU A 42 12.08 -1.40 -4.13
C LEU A 42 12.72 -0.30 -4.99
N PHE A 43 12.22 -0.03 -6.20
CA PHE A 43 12.76 0.96 -7.14
C PHE A 43 14.26 0.79 -7.45
N ASP A 44 14.75 -0.46 -7.53
CA ASP A 44 16.19 -0.77 -7.64
C ASP A 44 16.90 0.03 -8.75
N ASP A 45 16.34 0.00 -9.97
CA ASP A 45 16.90 0.67 -11.16
C ASP A 45 16.97 2.21 -11.01
N TRP A 46 16.21 2.79 -10.08
CA TRP A 46 16.19 4.24 -9.82
C TRP A 46 17.00 4.60 -8.59
N ARG A 47 16.94 3.77 -7.54
CA ARG A 47 17.61 3.98 -6.25
C ARG A 47 19.09 3.68 -6.29
N TYR A 48 19.52 2.80 -7.19
CA TYR A 48 20.90 2.35 -7.20
C TYR A 48 21.57 2.63 -8.54
N GLN A 49 22.83 3.02 -8.48
CA GLN A 49 23.75 3.04 -9.60
C GLN A 49 24.43 1.67 -9.72
N ALA A 50 25.43 1.56 -10.60
CA ALA A 50 26.31 0.39 -10.64
C ALA A 50 26.88 0.07 -9.24
N ASP A 51 27.10 -1.22 -8.98
CA ASP A 51 27.60 -1.73 -7.70
C ASP A 51 26.69 -1.49 -6.48
N ARG A 52 25.41 -1.20 -6.70
CA ARG A 52 24.41 -0.88 -5.65
C ARG A 52 24.75 0.35 -4.79
N LEU A 53 25.47 1.32 -5.35
CA LEU A 53 25.64 2.63 -4.72
C LEU A 53 24.34 3.43 -4.82
N LEU A 54 23.97 4.17 -3.76
CA LEU A 54 22.75 4.98 -3.78
C LEU A 54 22.83 6.09 -4.83
N ASN A 55 21.81 6.18 -5.67
CA ASN A 55 21.61 7.28 -6.59
C ASN A 55 21.01 8.47 -5.83
N MET A 56 21.82 9.48 -5.50
CA MET A 56 21.37 10.64 -4.73
C MET A 56 20.44 11.59 -5.50
N ASP A 57 20.32 11.42 -6.82
CA ASP A 57 19.34 12.14 -7.64
C ASP A 57 17.92 11.55 -7.52
N PHE A 58 17.79 10.38 -6.89
CA PHE A 58 16.50 9.76 -6.66
C PHE A 58 15.89 10.20 -5.33
N ARG A 59 14.66 10.72 -5.40
CA ARG A 59 13.97 11.38 -4.28
C ARG A 59 13.95 10.59 -2.98
N LEU A 60 13.74 9.28 -3.08
CA LEU A 60 13.65 8.39 -1.92
C LEU A 60 14.99 8.22 -1.17
N ASN A 61 16.11 8.51 -1.83
CA ASN A 61 17.44 8.44 -1.24
C ASN A 61 17.89 9.77 -0.61
N GLU A 62 17.18 10.86 -0.87
CA GLU A 62 17.50 12.15 -0.24
C GLU A 62 17.34 12.02 1.28
N PRO A 63 18.30 12.52 2.10
CA PRO A 63 18.23 12.43 3.55
C PRO A 63 16.94 13.02 4.15
N ALA A 64 16.36 14.02 3.46
CA ALA A 64 15.14 14.67 3.88
C ALA A 64 13.91 13.76 3.88
N TYR A 65 13.86 12.71 3.06
CA TYR A 65 12.72 11.77 2.98
C TYR A 65 13.01 10.41 3.66
N GLN A 66 14.09 10.30 4.42
CA GLN A 66 14.40 9.06 5.15
C GLN A 66 13.31 8.77 6.19
N GLY A 67 12.72 7.58 6.10
CA GLY A 67 11.61 7.18 6.96
C GLY A 67 10.24 7.64 6.46
N ALA A 68 10.15 8.19 5.24
CA ALA A 68 8.87 8.44 4.60
C ALA A 68 8.04 7.15 4.51
N THR A 69 6.78 7.24 4.91
CA THR A 69 5.85 6.10 4.99
C THR A 69 4.63 6.31 4.09
N ILE A 70 4.55 7.44 3.39
CA ILE A 70 3.47 7.77 2.44
C ILE A 70 4.12 8.16 1.11
N LEU A 71 3.76 7.48 0.02
CA LEU A 71 4.24 7.80 -1.33
C LEU A 71 3.18 8.62 -2.07
N ILE A 72 3.54 9.77 -2.64
CA ILE A 72 2.66 10.55 -3.54
C ILE A 72 3.13 10.32 -4.97
N SER A 73 2.24 9.94 -5.89
CA SER A 73 2.62 9.60 -7.26
C SER A 73 1.68 10.16 -8.33
N GLY A 74 2.03 9.90 -9.59
CA GLY A 74 1.28 10.26 -10.78
C GLY A 74 0.04 9.38 -10.98
N ASP A 75 -0.37 9.25 -12.24
CA ASP A 75 -1.48 8.40 -12.67
C ASP A 75 -0.98 6.98 -13.01
N ASN A 76 -1.90 6.00 -13.01
CA ASN A 76 -1.67 4.62 -13.44
C ASN A 76 -0.51 3.91 -12.70
N PHE A 77 -0.49 4.03 -11.37
CA PHE A 77 0.53 3.41 -10.53
C PHE A 77 0.34 1.88 -10.42
N GLY A 78 1.46 1.15 -10.43
CA GLY A 78 1.47 -0.31 -10.38
C GLY A 78 0.95 -0.96 -11.67
N SER A 79 1.15 -0.30 -12.81
CA SER A 79 0.75 -0.84 -14.11
C SER A 79 1.62 -2.04 -14.56
N GLY A 80 1.25 -2.68 -15.67
CA GLY A 80 2.01 -3.80 -16.22
C GLY A 80 1.61 -5.16 -15.65
N SER A 81 2.58 -6.04 -15.42
CA SER A 81 2.30 -7.43 -15.07
C SER A 81 1.83 -7.62 -13.63
N SER A 82 1.01 -8.65 -13.40
CA SER A 82 0.55 -9.03 -12.05
C SER A 82 1.72 -9.48 -11.19
N ARG A 83 2.08 -8.67 -10.19
CA ARG A 83 3.17 -8.95 -9.26
C ARG A 83 2.78 -8.54 -7.84
N GLU A 84 2.40 -9.52 -7.03
CA GLU A 84 2.09 -9.29 -5.60
C GLU A 84 3.33 -8.75 -4.84
N HIS A 85 4.52 -9.17 -5.26
CA HIS A 85 5.82 -8.70 -4.76
C HIS A 85 6.01 -7.17 -4.82
N ALA A 86 5.34 -6.47 -5.74
CA ALA A 86 5.43 -5.01 -5.81
C ALA A 86 4.81 -4.36 -4.55
N ALA A 87 3.67 -4.89 -4.07
CA ALA A 87 3.07 -4.43 -2.82
C ALA A 87 3.94 -4.81 -1.60
N TRP A 88 4.54 -6.00 -1.60
CA TRP A 88 5.46 -6.43 -0.54
C TRP A 88 6.71 -5.56 -0.47
N ALA A 89 7.31 -5.20 -1.60
CA ALA A 89 8.49 -4.33 -1.63
C ALA A 89 8.19 -2.95 -1.02
N LEU A 90 7.02 -2.37 -1.31
CA LEU A 90 6.58 -1.10 -0.71
C LEU A 90 6.39 -1.22 0.80
N LEU A 91 5.69 -2.27 1.26
CA LEU A 91 5.44 -2.52 2.68
C LEU A 91 6.73 -2.80 3.46
N ASP A 92 7.60 -3.68 2.93
CA ASP A 92 8.90 -4.02 3.54
C ASP A 92 9.83 -2.82 3.63
N TYR A 93 9.75 -1.90 2.66
CA TYR A 93 10.50 -0.64 2.72
C TYR A 93 9.98 0.27 3.83
N GLY A 94 8.69 0.18 4.17
CA GLY A 94 8.06 0.94 5.25
C GLY A 94 6.86 1.78 4.82
N PHE A 95 6.46 1.75 3.54
CA PHE A 95 5.27 2.46 3.09
C PHE A 95 4.01 1.84 3.68
N LYS A 96 3.14 2.68 4.23
CA LYS A 96 1.80 2.32 4.72
C LYS A 96 0.71 2.69 3.73
N ALA A 97 0.94 3.75 2.94
CA ALA A 97 0.00 4.20 1.92
C ALA A 97 0.71 4.73 0.67
N VAL A 98 0.02 4.62 -0.46
CA VAL A 98 0.37 5.28 -1.71
C VAL A 98 -0.82 6.15 -2.10
N ILE A 99 -0.58 7.39 -2.52
CA ILE A 99 -1.57 8.34 -3.03
C ILE A 99 -1.26 8.58 -4.50
N ALA A 100 -2.14 8.18 -5.41
CA ALA A 100 -1.96 8.30 -6.86
C ALA A 100 -3.26 8.81 -7.53
N GLY A 101 -3.21 9.12 -8.82
CA GLY A 101 -4.42 9.51 -9.56
C GLY A 101 -5.24 8.33 -10.07
N SER A 102 -4.59 7.19 -10.26
CA SER A 102 -5.22 5.91 -10.57
C SER A 102 -4.23 4.76 -10.36
N TYR A 103 -4.74 3.54 -10.35
CA TYR A 103 -3.98 2.31 -10.20
C TYR A 103 -4.38 1.32 -11.29
N SER A 104 -3.52 0.34 -11.57
CA SER A 104 -4.01 -0.88 -12.20
C SER A 104 -4.88 -1.67 -11.21
N ASP A 105 -5.96 -2.26 -11.70
CA ASP A 105 -6.90 -3.02 -10.85
C ASP A 105 -6.20 -4.14 -10.07
N ILE A 106 -5.26 -4.81 -10.73
CA ILE A 106 -4.49 -5.92 -10.15
C ILE A 106 -3.58 -5.42 -9.03
N PHE A 107 -2.85 -4.33 -9.24
CA PHE A 107 -2.00 -3.78 -8.19
C PHE A 107 -2.82 -3.26 -7.02
N TYR A 108 -3.94 -2.56 -7.29
CA TYR A 108 -4.85 -2.07 -6.26
C TYR A 108 -5.31 -3.20 -5.34
N MET A 109 -5.77 -4.31 -5.93
CA MET A 109 -6.18 -5.53 -5.21
C MET A 109 -5.05 -6.15 -4.39
N ASN A 110 -3.84 -6.25 -4.96
CA ASN A 110 -2.68 -6.80 -4.24
C ASN A 110 -2.25 -5.89 -3.09
N ALA A 111 -2.27 -4.57 -3.28
CA ALA A 111 -1.93 -3.58 -2.26
C ALA A 111 -2.89 -3.69 -1.06
N THR A 112 -4.20 -3.57 -1.30
CA THR A 112 -5.22 -3.62 -0.24
C THR A 112 -5.18 -4.94 0.52
N LYS A 113 -5.07 -6.07 -0.19
CA LYS A 113 -4.99 -7.41 0.41
C LYS A 113 -3.79 -7.59 1.33
N ASN A 114 -2.66 -6.94 1.02
CA ASN A 114 -1.44 -7.05 1.80
C ASN A 114 -1.30 -5.97 2.89
N GLY A 115 -2.28 -5.06 3.03
CA GLY A 115 -2.27 -4.01 4.05
C GLY A 115 -1.60 -2.71 3.65
N LEU A 116 -1.25 -2.56 2.36
CA LEU A 116 -0.85 -1.26 1.79
C LEU A 116 -2.13 -0.53 1.38
N LEU A 117 -2.30 0.72 1.82
CA LEU A 117 -3.50 1.52 1.49
C LEU A 117 -3.28 2.33 0.19
N PRO A 118 -3.85 1.92 -0.96
CA PRO A 118 -3.92 2.78 -2.14
C PRO A 118 -5.03 3.83 -1.99
N ILE A 119 -4.69 5.08 -2.24
CA ILE A 119 -5.60 6.23 -2.15
C ILE A 119 -5.61 6.94 -3.51
N VAL A 120 -6.82 7.19 -4.03
CA VAL A 120 -6.99 7.94 -5.28
C VAL A 120 -7.36 9.38 -4.96
N LEU A 121 -6.54 10.33 -5.40
CA LEU A 121 -6.84 11.77 -5.32
C LEU A 121 -6.65 12.48 -6.68
N PRO A 122 -7.42 13.55 -6.97
CA PRO A 122 -7.23 14.38 -8.14
C PRO A 122 -5.82 14.98 -8.24
N LEU A 123 -5.37 15.28 -9.47
CA LEU A 123 -4.03 15.82 -9.73
C LEU A 123 -3.74 17.10 -8.92
N ALA A 124 -4.71 18.01 -8.82
CA ALA A 124 -4.54 19.27 -8.09
C ALA A 124 -4.21 19.04 -6.60
N GLU A 125 -4.83 18.04 -5.97
CA GLU A 125 -4.62 17.70 -4.56
C GLU A 125 -3.28 16.99 -4.37
N ARG A 126 -2.94 16.06 -5.27
CA ARG A 126 -1.61 15.40 -5.27
C ARG A 126 -0.47 16.39 -5.48
N GLN A 127 -0.64 17.40 -6.33
CA GLN A 127 0.37 18.45 -6.52
C GLN A 127 0.56 19.30 -5.26
N LYS A 128 -0.51 19.60 -4.52
CA LYS A 128 -0.40 20.28 -3.21
C LYS A 128 0.36 19.43 -2.21
N LEU A 129 0.02 18.14 -2.10
CA LEU A 129 0.72 17.19 -1.22
C LEU A 129 2.20 17.05 -1.63
N ALA A 130 2.50 16.99 -2.92
CA ALA A 130 3.87 16.86 -3.43
C ALA A 130 4.72 18.13 -3.26
N ALA A 131 4.09 19.28 -3.07
CA ALA A 131 4.76 20.56 -2.79
C ALA A 131 5.02 20.79 -1.29
N LEU A 132 4.57 19.89 -0.41
CA LEU A 132 4.83 20.00 1.02
C LEU A 132 6.33 19.90 1.31
N PRO A 133 6.85 20.66 2.29
CA PRO A 133 8.18 20.44 2.83
C PRO A 133 8.36 19.01 3.30
N ALA A 134 9.57 18.46 3.18
CA ALA A 134 9.83 17.07 3.54
C ALA A 134 9.48 16.76 5.00
N ASP A 135 9.72 17.68 5.94
CA ASP A 135 9.40 17.51 7.37
C ASP A 135 7.90 17.58 7.71
N ASN A 136 7.04 17.91 6.74
CA ASN A 136 5.61 18.00 6.95
C ASN A 136 4.99 16.61 7.19
N GLN A 137 4.00 16.56 8.07
CA GLN A 137 3.28 15.34 8.41
C GLN A 137 1.96 15.29 7.64
N VAL A 138 1.74 14.18 6.96
CA VAL A 138 0.45 13.84 6.33
C VAL A 138 -0.27 12.86 7.25
N VAL A 139 -1.54 13.15 7.55
CA VAL A 139 -2.40 12.29 8.35
C VAL A 139 -3.41 11.62 7.44
N ILE A 140 -3.49 10.30 7.48
CA ILE A 140 -4.49 9.51 6.77
C ILE A 140 -5.42 8.90 7.81
N ASP A 141 -6.69 9.30 7.78
CA ASP A 141 -7.76 8.74 8.61
C ASP A 141 -8.62 7.84 7.73
N LEU A 142 -8.41 6.52 7.82
CA LEU A 142 -9.16 5.53 7.05
C LEU A 142 -10.63 5.41 7.47
N PRO A 143 -10.98 5.41 8.78
CA PRO A 143 -12.38 5.44 9.21
C PRO A 143 -13.19 6.59 8.61
N ASN A 144 -12.62 7.79 8.56
CA ASN A 144 -13.28 8.98 7.98
C ASN A 144 -13.01 9.15 6.48
N GLN A 145 -12.07 8.37 5.91
CA GLN A 145 -11.64 8.43 4.51
C GLN A 145 -11.12 9.80 4.08
N VAL A 146 -10.22 10.34 4.90
CA VAL A 146 -9.65 11.67 4.70
C VAL A 146 -8.13 11.64 4.80
N VAL A 147 -7.47 12.35 3.90
CA VAL A 147 -6.06 12.75 4.01
C VAL A 147 -6.00 14.21 4.45
N GLN A 148 -5.25 14.52 5.49
CA GLN A 148 -5.07 15.88 6.01
C GLN A 148 -3.60 16.27 5.98
N ALA A 149 -3.33 17.48 5.50
CA ALA A 149 -1.99 18.05 5.51
C ALA A 149 -2.07 19.58 5.44
N ASN A 150 -1.20 20.26 6.20
CA ASN A 150 -1.10 21.72 6.20
C ASN A 150 -2.44 22.48 6.38
N GLY A 151 -3.35 21.94 7.19
CA GLY A 151 -4.69 22.52 7.43
C GLY A 151 -5.71 22.29 6.31
N GLU A 152 -5.33 21.60 5.23
CA GLU A 152 -6.24 21.14 4.18
C GLU A 152 -6.67 19.69 4.42
N SER A 153 -7.82 19.33 3.85
CA SER A 153 -8.48 18.04 4.01
C SER A 153 -8.97 17.55 2.65
N TYR A 154 -8.61 16.31 2.30
CA TYR A 154 -8.86 15.69 1.00
C TYR A 154 -9.61 14.37 1.23
N SER A 155 -10.80 14.24 0.66
CA SER A 155 -11.61 13.02 0.79
C SER A 155 -11.23 12.01 -0.27
N PHE A 156 -11.21 10.73 0.11
CA PHE A 156 -11.03 9.62 -0.83
C PHE A 156 -12.10 8.56 -0.62
N GLU A 157 -12.17 7.61 -1.55
CA GLU A 157 -13.07 6.47 -1.45
C GLU A 157 -12.28 5.15 -1.47
N ILE A 158 -12.80 4.17 -0.75
CA ILE A 158 -12.34 2.78 -0.76
C ILE A 158 -13.57 1.87 -0.62
N ASP A 159 -13.49 0.67 -1.20
CA ASP A 159 -14.52 -0.34 -1.01
C ASP A 159 -14.76 -0.61 0.49
N VAL A 160 -16.04 -0.67 0.88
CA VAL A 160 -16.46 -0.81 2.27
C VAL A 160 -15.90 -2.07 2.93
N THR A 161 -15.80 -3.16 2.18
CA THR A 161 -15.28 -4.44 2.68
C THR A 161 -13.79 -4.32 2.97
N TRP A 162 -13.03 -3.73 2.04
CA TRP A 162 -11.59 -3.51 2.24
C TRP A 162 -11.32 -2.55 3.40
N LYS A 163 -12.11 -1.48 3.52
CA LYS A 163 -12.05 -0.56 4.66
C LYS A 163 -12.24 -1.30 5.98
N GLU A 164 -13.29 -2.11 6.10
CA GLU A 164 -13.57 -2.88 7.32
C GLU A 164 -12.44 -3.86 7.65
N LYS A 165 -11.89 -4.57 6.65
CA LYS A 165 -10.75 -5.47 6.87
C LYS A 165 -9.52 -4.72 7.39
N LEU A 166 -9.16 -3.61 6.77
CA LEU A 166 -8.01 -2.79 7.15
C LEU A 166 -8.19 -2.16 8.53
N VAL A 167 -9.35 -1.55 8.79
CA VAL A 167 -9.69 -0.90 10.08
C VAL A 167 -9.68 -1.88 11.23
N ASN A 168 -10.07 -3.14 11.01
CA ASN A 168 -10.11 -4.16 12.06
C ASN A 168 -8.87 -5.08 12.07
N GLY A 169 -7.97 -4.95 11.09
CA GLY A 169 -6.81 -5.84 10.93
C GLY A 169 -7.19 -7.28 10.59
N LEU A 170 -8.37 -7.50 9.99
CA LEU A 170 -8.88 -8.83 9.68
C LEU A 170 -8.15 -9.40 8.46
N ASP A 171 -7.59 -10.60 8.58
CA ASP A 171 -7.28 -11.44 7.43
C ASP A 171 -8.44 -12.40 7.15
N ASP A 172 -8.37 -13.15 6.05
CA ASP A 172 -9.45 -14.06 5.64
C ASP A 172 -9.73 -15.16 6.69
N ILE A 173 -8.77 -15.45 7.58
CA ILE A 173 -8.97 -16.33 8.75
C ILE A 173 -9.80 -15.60 9.80
N GLY A 174 -9.45 -14.36 10.14
CA GLY A 174 -10.22 -13.52 11.06
C GLY A 174 -11.68 -13.32 10.62
N ILE A 175 -11.94 -13.21 9.31
CA ILE A 175 -13.31 -13.16 8.76
C ILE A 175 -14.02 -14.50 8.93
N THR A 176 -13.34 -15.63 8.67
CA THR A 176 -13.95 -16.95 8.90
C THR A 176 -14.32 -17.12 10.39
N MET A 177 -13.50 -16.61 11.30
CA MET A 177 -13.76 -16.62 12.73
C MET A 177 -14.96 -15.76 13.14
N THR A 178 -15.30 -14.67 12.43
CA THR A 178 -16.53 -13.92 12.74
C THR A 178 -17.81 -14.70 12.39
N TYR A 179 -17.71 -15.75 11.57
CA TYR A 179 -18.81 -16.65 11.24
C TYR A 179 -18.82 -17.93 12.08
N GLU A 180 -17.92 -18.09 13.07
CA GLU A 180 -17.77 -19.33 13.85
C GLU A 180 -19.07 -19.80 14.51
N GLU A 181 -19.87 -18.88 15.05
CA GLU A 181 -21.18 -19.21 15.63
C GLU A 181 -22.18 -19.70 14.57
N GLN A 182 -22.16 -19.12 13.36
CA GLN A 182 -23.04 -19.52 12.26
C GLN A 182 -22.62 -20.87 11.68
N ILE A 183 -21.32 -21.11 11.56
CA ILE A 183 -20.74 -22.40 11.16
C ILE A 183 -21.14 -23.47 12.19
N THR A 184 -20.93 -23.20 13.48
CA THR A 184 -21.31 -24.13 14.56
C THR A 184 -22.82 -24.43 14.56
N ALA A 185 -23.65 -23.41 14.32
CA ALA A 185 -25.10 -23.58 14.24
C ALA A 185 -25.55 -24.39 13.02
N TYR A 186 -24.84 -24.27 11.90
CA TYR A 186 -25.06 -25.07 10.70
C TYR A 186 -24.59 -26.52 10.89
N GLU A 187 -23.41 -26.74 11.47
CA GLU A 187 -22.86 -28.08 11.76
C GLU A 187 -23.76 -28.90 12.69
N LYS A 188 -24.39 -28.25 13.69
CA LYS A 188 -25.39 -28.89 14.57
C LYS A 188 -26.66 -29.36 13.83
N LYS A 189 -26.91 -28.85 12.62
CA LYS A 189 -28.04 -29.26 11.77
C LYS A 189 -27.65 -30.32 10.73
N ILE A 190 -26.36 -30.65 10.60
CA ILE A 190 -25.89 -31.69 9.69
C ILE A 190 -26.33 -33.06 10.25
N PRO A 191 -27.02 -33.90 9.46
CA PRO A 191 -27.40 -35.24 9.89
C PRO A 191 -26.18 -36.09 10.24
N ALA A 192 -26.29 -36.91 11.29
CA ALA A 192 -25.18 -37.69 11.86
C ALA A 192 -24.45 -38.62 10.87
N TYR A 193 -25.05 -38.96 9.73
CA TYR A 193 -24.42 -39.82 8.71
C TYR A 193 -23.45 -39.07 7.77
N TRP A 194 -23.32 -37.75 7.89
CA TRP A 194 -22.36 -36.91 7.16
C TRP A 194 -21.22 -36.37 8.04
N GLN A 195 -21.23 -36.66 9.34
CA GLN A 195 -20.17 -36.26 10.28
C GLN A 195 -19.11 -37.38 10.30
N SER A 196 -18.04 -37.21 9.53
CA SER A 196 -16.88 -38.13 9.47
C SER A 196 -15.76 -37.67 10.39
#